data_AF-A0A6J6MEE6-F1
#
_entry.id   AF-A0A6J6MEE6-F1
#
_cell.length_a   1.000
_cell.length_b   1.000
_cell.length_c   1.000
_cell.angle_alpha   90.00
_cell.angle_beta   90.00
_cell.angle_gamma   90.00
#
_symmetry.space_group_name_H-M   'P 1'
#
loop_
_entity.id
_entity.type
_entity.pdbx_description
1 polymer ?
#
loop_
_entity_poly.entity_id
_entity_poly.type
_entity_poly.pdbx_seq_one_letter_code
_entity_poly.pdbx_strand_id
1 'polypeptide(L)'
;MAKQTRNNCLPTNKGELMQIDAEVVGDITNRLRRARGQIDGVLAMIEEGRSCKDVVTQLAAASKALDRAGFKIIASGIRQCMNDDNAPMTPEELEKLFLSLA
;
A
#
# COMPACT_ATOMS: atom_id res chain seq x y z
N MET A 1 -19.26 28.50 8.84
CA MET A 1 -19.37 27.02 8.89
C MET A 1 -18.21 26.41 8.10
N ALA A 2 -17.06 26.18 8.74
CA ALA A 2 -15.98 25.39 8.17
C ALA A 2 -16.04 24.01 8.82
N LYS A 3 -16.48 23.00 8.07
CA LYS A 3 -16.62 21.63 8.58
C LYS A 3 -15.22 21.07 8.81
N GLN A 4 -14.92 20.78 10.06
CA GLN A 4 -13.82 19.97 10.54
C GLN A 4 -13.82 18.62 9.79
N THR A 5 -12.97 18.51 8.76
CA THR A 5 -12.64 17.21 8.18
C THR A 5 -11.88 16.43 9.26
N ARG A 6 -12.42 15.28 9.65
CA ARG A 6 -11.82 14.41 10.66
C ARG A 6 -10.52 13.83 10.09
N ASN A 7 -9.41 14.50 10.35
CA ASN A 7 -8.08 14.03 10.00
C ASN A 7 -7.77 12.76 10.78
N ASN A 8 -7.89 11.62 10.11
CA ASN A 8 -7.49 10.32 10.65
C ASN A 8 -6.00 10.11 10.31
N CYS A 9 -5.14 10.89 10.96
CA CYS A 9 -3.69 10.79 10.82
C CYS A 9 -3.21 9.43 11.36
N LEU A 10 -2.46 8.68 10.57
CA LEU A 10 -1.66 7.57 11.10
C LEU A 10 -0.29 8.09 11.54
N PRO A 11 0.19 7.71 12.74
CA PRO A 11 1.54 8.07 13.17
C PRO A 11 2.58 7.25 12.41
N THR A 12 3.55 7.93 11.79
CA THR A 12 4.78 7.33 11.26
C THR A 12 5.97 7.72 12.16
N ASN A 13 7.01 6.88 12.20
CA ASN A 13 8.12 6.94 13.18
C ASN A 13 9.11 8.14 13.01
N LYS A 14 8.79 9.16 12.21
CA LYS A 14 9.72 10.28 11.93
C LYS A 14 9.11 11.67 11.75
N GLY A 15 7.86 11.90 12.14
CA GLY A 15 7.26 13.24 12.06
C GLY A 15 6.89 13.71 10.65
N GLU A 16 7.00 12.85 9.62
CA GLU A 16 6.49 13.08 8.28
C GLU A 16 5.04 12.59 8.17
N LEU A 17 4.11 13.54 8.06
CA LEU A 17 2.68 13.27 7.86
C LEU A 17 2.43 12.94 6.38
N MET A 18 2.36 11.66 6.04
CA MET A 18 1.74 11.25 4.78
C MET A 18 0.23 11.52 4.91
N GLN A 19 -0.28 12.58 4.29
CA GLN A 19 -1.71 12.87 4.32
C GLN A 19 -2.42 11.97 3.31
N ILE A 20 -2.67 10.73 3.71
CA ILE A 20 -3.54 9.83 2.95
C ILE A 20 -4.96 10.01 3.46
N ASP A 21 -5.90 10.33 2.57
CA ASP A 21 -7.32 10.43 2.88
C ASP A 21 -7.81 9.17 3.62
N ALA A 22 -8.63 9.35 4.66
CA ALA A 22 -9.11 8.24 5.49
C ALA A 22 -9.83 7.14 4.69
N GLU A 23 -10.48 7.49 3.58
CA GLU A 23 -11.09 6.56 2.64
C GLU A 23 -10.03 5.71 1.89
N VAL A 24 -8.94 6.36 1.45
CA VAL A 24 -7.82 5.71 0.77
C VAL A 24 -7.08 4.77 1.73
N VAL A 25 -6.89 5.19 2.99
CA VAL A 25 -6.37 4.35 4.08
C VAL A 25 -7.23 3.09 4.25
N GLY A 26 -8.56 3.23 4.28
CA GLY A 26 -9.48 2.09 4.41
C GLY A 26 -9.34 1.07 3.28
N ASP A 27 -9.25 1.52 2.02
CA ASP A 27 -9.06 0.61 0.89
C ASP A 27 -7.68 -0.07 0.91
N ILE A 28 -6.61 0.68 1.20
CA ILE A 28 -5.25 0.13 1.30
C ILE A 28 -5.17 -0.93 2.39
N THR A 29 -5.66 -0.64 3.59
CA THR A 29 -5.65 -1.59 4.71
C THR A 29 -6.46 -2.85 4.41
N ASN A 30 -7.61 -2.73 3.74
CA ASN A 30 -8.37 -3.91 3.29
C ASN A 30 -7.63 -4.74 2.24
N ARG A 31 -6.87 -4.12 1.34
CA ARG A 31 -6.01 -4.84 0.38
C ARG A 31 -4.86 -5.56 1.08
N LEU A 32 -4.17 -4.88 2.00
CA LEU A 32 -3.07 -5.48 2.76
C LEU A 32 -3.56 -6.65 3.65
N ARG A 33 -4.75 -6.53 4.26
CA ARG A 33 -5.37 -7.65 5.00
C ARG A 33 -5.65 -8.87 4.11
N ARG A 34 -6.09 -8.65 2.87
CA ARG A 34 -6.28 -9.74 1.90
C ARG A 34 -4.94 -10.37 1.49
N ALA A 35 -3.93 -9.55 1.20
CA ALA A 35 -2.59 -10.03 0.88
C ALA A 35 -1.99 -10.85 2.03
N ARG A 36 -2.19 -10.43 3.28
CA ARG A 36 -1.81 -11.20 4.47
C ARG A 36 -2.46 -12.59 4.47
N GLY A 37 -3.77 -12.69 4.24
CA GLY A 37 -4.45 -13.99 4.17
C GLY A 37 -3.92 -14.88 3.03
N GLN A 38 -3.50 -14.29 1.90
CA GLN A 38 -2.86 -15.04 0.82
C GLN A 38 -1.48 -15.56 1.23
N ILE A 39 -0.68 -14.75 1.95
CA ILE A 39 0.63 -15.17 2.48
C ILE A 39 0.47 -16.28 3.51
N ASP A 40 -0.48 -16.14 4.45
CA ASP A 40 -0.80 -17.18 5.43
C ASP A 40 -1.20 -18.49 4.72
N GLY A 41 -1.97 -18.39 3.64
CA GLY A 41 -2.30 -19.54 2.78
C GLY A 41 -1.07 -20.16 2.11
N VAL A 42 -0.16 -19.35 1.56
CA VAL A 42 1.09 -19.84 0.96
C VAL A 42 1.95 -20.59 1.98
N LEU A 43 2.05 -20.09 3.21
CA LEU A 43 2.78 -20.76 4.29
C LEU A 43 2.18 -22.14 4.58
N ALA A 44 0.85 -22.23 4.76
CA ALA A 44 0.16 -23.50 4.97
C ALA A 44 0.40 -24.49 3.81
N MET A 45 0.35 -24.03 2.56
CA MET A 45 0.62 -24.90 1.41
C MET A 45 2.04 -25.48 1.41
N ILE A 46 3.02 -24.72 1.90
CA ILE A 46 4.41 -25.19 2.03
C ILE A 46 4.50 -26.24 3.13
N GLU A 47 3.87 -25.99 4.28
CA GLU A 47 3.82 -26.93 5.41
C GLU A 47 3.11 -28.25 5.06
N GLU A 48 2.07 -28.17 4.22
CA GLU A 48 1.33 -29.32 3.67
C GLU A 48 2.08 -30.06 2.55
N GLY A 49 3.23 -29.55 2.09
CA GLY A 49 4.03 -30.17 1.04
C GLY A 49 3.37 -30.12 -0.35
N ARG A 50 2.60 -29.07 -0.65
CA ARG A 50 1.94 -28.91 -1.96
C ARG A 50 2.93 -28.69 -3.10
N SER A 51 2.44 -28.84 -4.33
CA SER A 51 3.27 -28.70 -5.53
C SER A 51 3.86 -27.29 -5.65
N CYS A 52 5.11 -27.21 -6.14
CA CYS A 52 5.78 -25.94 -6.41
C CYS A 52 4.94 -25.02 -7.31
N LYS A 53 4.25 -25.60 -8.32
CA LYS A 53 3.36 -24.85 -9.21
C LYS A 53 2.23 -24.15 -8.45
N ASP A 54 1.58 -24.84 -7.52
CA ASP A 54 0.48 -24.27 -6.73
C ASP A 54 0.97 -23.15 -5.80
N VAL A 55 2.09 -23.40 -5.11
CA VAL A 55 2.73 -22.44 -4.21
C VAL A 55 3.10 -21.17 -4.95
N VAL A 56 3.83 -21.28 -6.07
CA VAL A 56 4.25 -20.14 -6.89
C VAL A 56 3.04 -19.38 -7.47
N THR A 57 1.97 -20.10 -7.87
CA THR A 57 0.75 -19.47 -8.39
C THR A 57 0.08 -18.58 -7.34
N GLN A 58 -0.07 -19.06 -6.10
CA GLN A 58 -0.66 -18.25 -5.03
C GLN A 58 0.28 -17.14 -4.55
N LEU A 59 1.59 -17.39 -4.51
CA LEU A 59 2.57 -16.38 -4.18
C LEU A 59 2.53 -15.22 -5.18
N ALA A 60 2.43 -15.53 -6.48
CA ALA A 60 2.24 -14.51 -7.51
C ALA A 60 0.93 -13.72 -7.33
N ALA A 61 -0.15 -14.37 -6.90
CA ALA A 61 -1.41 -13.69 -6.58
C ALA A 61 -1.27 -12.75 -5.37
N ALA A 62 -0.50 -13.16 -4.34
CA ALA A 62 -0.18 -12.34 -3.18
C ALA A 62 0.68 -11.12 -3.56
N SER A 63 1.73 -11.33 -4.35
CA SER A 63 2.60 -10.25 -4.87
C SER A 63 1.76 -9.21 -5.61
N LYS A 64 0.90 -9.64 -6.54
CA LYS A 64 0.03 -8.74 -7.31
C LYS A 64 -0.95 -7.96 -6.43
N ALA A 65 -1.38 -8.51 -5.31
CA ALA A 65 -2.23 -7.80 -4.35
C ALA A 65 -1.43 -6.73 -3.58
N LEU A 66 -0.18 -7.01 -3.24
CA LEU A 66 0.76 -6.06 -2.62
C LEU A 66 1.09 -4.92 -3.59
N ASP A 67 1.44 -5.22 -4.85
CA ASP A 67 1.77 -4.20 -5.86
C ASP A 67 0.61 -3.21 -6.06
N ARG A 68 -0.62 -3.73 -6.13
CA ARG A 68 -1.84 -2.91 -6.23
C ARG A 68 -2.05 -2.00 -5.02
N ALA A 69 -1.66 -2.43 -3.82
CA ALA A 69 -1.72 -1.59 -2.64
C ALA A 69 -0.62 -0.51 -2.68
N GLY A 70 0.60 -0.89 -3.07
CA GLY A 70 1.73 0.02 -3.25
C GLY A 70 1.45 1.13 -4.26
N PHE A 71 0.94 0.77 -5.45
CA PHE A 71 0.57 1.75 -6.47
C PHE A 71 -0.50 2.74 -5.98
N LYS A 72 -1.44 2.29 -5.14
CA LYS A 72 -2.47 3.17 -4.60
C LYS A 72 -1.90 4.16 -3.56
N ILE A 73 -0.94 3.74 -2.75
CA ILE A 73 -0.22 4.61 -1.81
C ILE A 73 0.53 5.69 -2.59
N ILE A 74 1.32 5.29 -3.58
CA ILE A 74 2.14 6.22 -4.38
C ILE A 74 1.26 7.17 -5.18
N ALA A 75 0.18 6.68 -5.81
CA ALA A 75 -0.76 7.54 -6.52
C ALA A 75 -1.43 8.58 -5.61
N SER A 76 -1.68 8.24 -4.34
CA SER A 76 -2.15 9.20 -3.34
C SER A 76 -1.09 10.26 -3.04
N GLY A 77 0.18 9.86 -2.89
CA GLY A 77 1.31 10.77 -2.70
C GLY A 77 1.50 11.73 -3.87
N ILE A 78 1.43 11.24 -5.12
CA ILE A 78 1.51 12.08 -6.34
C ILE A 78 0.38 13.12 -6.36
N ARG A 79 -0.87 12.71 -6.07
CA ARG A 79 -1.99 13.64 -6.00
C ARG A 79 -1.81 14.71 -4.93
N GLN A 80 -1.20 14.37 -3.79
CA GLN A 80 -0.90 15.36 -2.77
C GLN A 80 0.15 16.36 -3.27
N CYS A 81 1.24 15.88 -3.89
CA CYS A 81 2.30 16.74 -4.45
C CYS A 81 1.81 17.70 -5.52
N MET A 82 0.83 17.30 -6.33
CA MET A 82 0.25 18.18 -7.36
C MET A 82 -0.66 19.26 -6.78
N ASN A 83 -1.16 19.08 -5.55
CA ASN A 83 -2.18 19.96 -4.95
C ASN A 83 -1.68 20.74 -3.72
N ASP A 84 -0.45 20.48 -3.25
CA ASP A 84 0.13 21.07 -2.05
C ASP A 84 1.61 21.37 -2.27
N ASP A 85 1.98 22.66 -2.25
CA ASP A 85 3.36 23.13 -2.39
C ASP A 85 4.26 22.70 -1.21
N ASN A 86 3.67 22.25 -0.09
CA ASN A 86 4.38 21.70 1.08
C ASN A 86 4.25 20.18 1.18
N ALA A 87 4.04 19.50 0.06
CA ALA A 87 3.95 18.05 0.07
C ALA A 87 5.20 17.40 0.70
N PRO A 88 5.02 16.32 1.47
CA PRO A 88 6.09 15.74 2.29
C PRO A 88 7.18 15.04 1.48
N MET A 89 7.01 14.86 0.16
CA MET A 89 7.93 14.15 -0.73
C MET A 89 7.99 14.86 -2.08
N THR A 90 9.14 14.78 -2.76
CA THR A 90 9.29 15.36 -4.10
C THR A 90 8.79 14.41 -5.20
N PRO A 91 8.48 14.91 -6.41
CA PRO A 91 8.12 14.08 -7.55
C PRO A 91 9.16 12.99 -7.87
N GLU A 92 10.45 13.31 -7.75
CA GLU A 92 11.57 12.37 -8.02
C GLU A 92 11.60 11.24 -6.98
N GLU A 93 11.28 11.52 -5.71
CA GLU A 93 11.19 10.51 -4.67
C GLU A 93 10.01 9.55 -4.92
N LEU A 94 8.87 10.07 -5.39
CA LEU A 94 7.71 9.27 -5.78
C LEU A 94 7.98 8.40 -7.01
N GLU A 95 8.66 8.94 -8.02
CA GLU A 95 9.08 8.18 -9.19
C GLU A 95 9.98 7.00 -8.79
N LYS A 96 10.95 7.24 -7.91
CA LYS A 96 11.84 6.17 -7.41
C LYS A 96 11.07 5.07 -6.66
N LEU A 97 10.07 5.44 -5.86
CA LEU A 97 9.21 4.46 -5.18
C LEU A 97 8.31 3.71 -6.17
N PHE A 98 7.87 4.35 -7.25
CA PHE A 98 7.06 3.70 -8.26
C PHE A 98 7.86 2.64 -9.02
N LEU A 99 9.09 2.98 -9.41
CA LEU A 99 10.00 2.08 -10.11
C LEU A 99 10.43 0.87 -9.27
N SER A 100 10.38 0.95 -7.94
CA SER A 100 10.68 -0.21 -7.07
C SER A 100 9.56 -1.23 -6.98
N LEU A 101 8.37 -0.90 -7.49
CA LEU A 101 7.22 -1.80 -7.60
C LEU A 101 7.04 -2.41 -9.01
N ALA A 102 7.92 -2.04 -9.96
CA ALA A 102 7.84 -2.44 -11.37
C ALA A 102 8.73 -3.64 -11.70
#